data_AF-A0A952C5F9-F1
#
_entry.id   AF-A0A952C5F9-F1
#
_cell.length_a   1.000
_cell.length_b   1.000
_cell.length_c   1.000
_cell.angle_alpha   90.00
_cell.angle_beta   90.00
_cell.angle_gamma   90.00
#
_symmetry.space_group_name_H-M   'P 1'
#
loop_
_entity.id
_entity.type
_entity.pdbx_description
1 polymer ?
#
loop_
_entity_poly.entity_id
_entity_poly.type
_entity_poly.pdbx_seq_one_letter_code
_entity_poly.pdbx_strand_id
1 'polypeptide(L)'
;MKTRLLLLVILAALIAVFWRLSQPVRPDPRLIALAVRATVYALPTPTPYLLEVTRVVLVTPTPTSTLTPTVTPIPTSTPEPISQLPEPQLASPDTAAAASVAVADVAEEVVEAAAAGEPAPAELPAPSAEDCPATSTNQYTTVPIAGGGLQHPDGSHADLNLGLRGYVPVNATRGLFNKDGPVDGDPPQLAGIFNTPRLPPFGATYRVYDWDWQCGEHGCRSEPLDHVQVTLLTLDTAPGEAVGIPHRRAQVYGGGYKAMVLYAEATRITLGYTRDDTVANGYTVHIENVCVDPNLLAIYAGSTAAGRAFLPALREEQVLGTAHLGDILVAVRDRGVFFDPRSRLDWWKGY
;
A
#
# COMPACT_ATOMS: atom_id res chain seq x y z
N MET A 1 14.78 70.15 14.53
CA MET A 1 15.08 69.24 13.38
C MET A 1 15.09 67.77 13.76
N LYS A 2 15.73 67.33 14.86
CA LYS A 2 15.86 65.90 15.23
C LYS A 2 14.53 65.14 15.38
N THR A 3 13.50 65.73 15.99
CA THR A 3 12.20 65.07 16.20
C THR A 3 11.41 64.82 14.91
N ARG A 4 11.52 65.72 13.92
CA ARG A 4 10.86 65.56 12.62
C ARG A 4 11.52 64.48 11.77
N LEU A 5 12.85 64.34 11.87
CA LEU A 5 13.59 63.28 11.20
C LEU A 5 13.20 61.91 11.76
N LEU A 6 13.11 61.78 13.08
CA LEU A 6 12.71 60.52 13.74
C LEU A 6 11.29 60.10 13.33
N LEU A 7 10.33 61.03 13.30
CA LEU A 7 8.96 60.75 12.87
C LEU A 7 8.87 60.28 11.42
N LEU A 8 9.67 60.88 10.52
CA LEU A 8 9.73 60.44 9.12
C LEU A 8 10.30 59.03 8.97
N VAL A 9 11.31 58.67 9.75
CA VAL A 9 11.90 57.32 9.74
C VAL A 9 10.90 56.29 10.25
N ILE A 10 10.19 56.59 11.35
CA ILE A 10 9.15 55.71 11.89
C ILE A 10 8.01 55.52 10.89
N LEU A 11 7.56 56.61 10.26
CA LEU A 11 6.50 56.55 9.25
C LEU A 11 6.92 55.69 8.04
N ALA A 12 8.16 55.86 7.56
CA ALA A 12 8.69 55.05 6.46
C ALA A 12 8.78 53.56 6.83
N ALA A 13 9.20 53.23 8.05
CA ALA A 13 9.26 51.86 8.54
C ALA A 13 7.86 51.22 8.62
N LEU A 14 6.86 51.96 9.12
CA LEU A 14 5.47 51.48 9.19
C LEU A 14 4.87 51.26 7.80
N ILE A 15 5.14 52.17 6.85
CA ILE A 15 4.72 52.01 5.46
C ILE A 15 5.36 50.76 4.83
N ALA A 16 6.64 50.51 5.09
CA ALA A 16 7.34 49.32 4.58
C ALA A 16 6.77 48.01 5.17
N VAL A 17 6.45 47.98 6.47
CA VAL A 17 5.82 46.83 7.12
C VAL A 17 4.41 46.61 6.56
N PHE A 18 3.61 47.66 6.44
CA PHE A 18 2.26 47.57 5.89
C PHE A 18 2.27 47.13 4.43
N TRP A 19 3.23 47.62 3.63
CA TRP A 19 3.43 47.19 2.26
C TRP A 19 3.80 45.71 2.18
N ARG A 20 4.67 45.20 3.06
CA ARG A 20 5.02 43.77 3.14
C ARG A 20 3.83 42.90 3.52
N LEU A 21 3.01 43.33 4.49
CA LEU A 21 1.85 42.57 4.95
C LEU A 21 0.68 42.58 3.94
N SER A 22 0.61 43.61 3.09
CA SER A 22 -0.40 43.71 2.03
C SER A 22 0.03 43.07 0.71
N GLN A 23 1.28 42.59 0.58
CA GLN A 23 1.65 41.74 -0.55
C GLN A 23 0.90 40.41 -0.43
N PRO A 24 0.19 39.94 -1.47
CA PRO A 24 -0.38 38.61 -1.47
C PRO A 24 0.74 37.59 -1.22
N VAL A 25 0.45 36.58 -0.39
CA VAL A 25 1.39 35.48 -0.12
C VAL A 25 1.82 34.91 -1.46
N ARG A 26 3.11 35.06 -1.79
CA ARG A 26 3.64 34.46 -3.02
C ARG A 26 3.43 32.95 -2.87
N PRO A 27 2.68 32.31 -3.78
CA PRO A 27 2.50 30.88 -3.70
C PRO A 27 3.88 30.22 -3.77
N ASP A 28 4.11 29.22 -2.92
CA ASP A 28 5.37 28.49 -2.92
C ASP A 28 5.66 28.02 -4.35
N PRO A 29 6.85 28.33 -4.92
CA PRO A 29 7.21 27.87 -6.26
C PRO A 29 7.09 26.35 -6.43
N ARG A 30 7.20 25.57 -5.35
CA ARG A 30 6.95 24.11 -5.35
C ARG A 30 5.47 23.77 -5.51
N LEU A 31 4.57 24.52 -4.88
CA LEU A 31 3.13 24.36 -5.07
C LEU A 31 2.67 24.79 -6.46
N ILE A 32 3.28 25.84 -7.04
CA ILE A 32 3.03 26.23 -8.43
C ILE A 32 3.50 25.13 -9.39
N ALA A 33 4.68 24.56 -9.18
CA ALA A 33 5.19 23.47 -10.01
C ALA A 33 4.29 22.23 -9.94
N LEU A 34 3.77 21.88 -8.76
CA LEU A 34 2.80 20.80 -8.57
C LEU A 34 1.47 21.09 -9.27
N ALA A 35 0.92 22.29 -9.12
CA ALA A 35 -0.35 22.68 -9.73
C ALA A 35 -0.29 22.73 -11.27
N VAL A 36 0.82 23.22 -11.85
CA VAL A 36 1.03 23.25 -13.30
C VAL A 36 1.16 21.83 -13.85
N ARG A 37 1.85 20.92 -13.14
CA ARG A 37 1.94 19.51 -13.54
C ARG A 37 0.55 18.85 -13.51
N ALA A 38 -0.26 19.13 -12.49
CA ALA A 38 -1.62 18.60 -12.38
C ALA A 38 -2.56 19.12 -13.49
N THR A 39 -2.41 20.36 -13.95
CA THR A 39 -3.27 20.93 -15.03
C THR A 39 -2.92 20.39 -16.41
N VAL A 40 -1.64 20.09 -16.68
CA VAL A 40 -1.21 19.49 -17.95
C VAL A 40 -1.75 18.06 -18.12
N TYR A 41 -1.94 17.32 -17.03
CA TYR A 41 -2.52 15.97 -17.04
C TYR A 41 -4.07 15.94 -17.05
N ALA A 42 -4.74 17.07 -16.81
CA ALA A 42 -6.20 17.16 -16.80
C ALA A 42 -6.80 17.56 -18.16
N LEU A 43 -5.99 17.69 -19.22
CA LEU A 43 -6.50 17.91 -20.57
C LEU A 43 -7.28 16.67 -21.04
N PRO A 44 -8.56 16.80 -21.44
CA PRO A 44 -9.35 15.67 -21.89
C PRO A 44 -8.70 15.03 -23.11
N THR A 45 -8.36 13.75 -22.99
CA THR A 45 -7.86 12.93 -24.09
C THR A 45 -8.91 12.91 -25.21
N PRO A 46 -8.52 13.08 -26.49
CA PRO A 46 -9.47 13.02 -27.60
C PRO A 46 -10.25 11.70 -27.57
N THR A 47 -11.57 11.82 -27.71
CA THR A 47 -12.52 10.71 -27.74
C THR A 47 -12.03 9.63 -28.72
N PRO A 48 -11.92 8.35 -28.31
CA PRO A 48 -11.49 7.29 -29.21
C PRO A 48 -12.52 7.11 -30.34
N TYR A 49 -12.05 7.20 -31.58
CA TYR A 49 -12.83 6.86 -32.76
C TYR A 49 -12.89 5.34 -32.92
N LEU A 50 -14.11 4.82 -33.08
CA LEU A 50 -14.41 3.40 -33.23
C LEU A 50 -14.15 3.00 -34.69
N LEU A 51 -13.05 2.31 -34.96
CA LEU A 51 -12.77 1.71 -36.27
C LEU A 51 -13.45 0.34 -36.35
N GLU A 52 -14.65 0.30 -36.94
CA GLU A 52 -15.29 -0.97 -37.31
C GLU A 52 -14.58 -1.58 -38.53
N VAL A 53 -13.68 -2.53 -38.28
CA VAL A 53 -13.05 -3.35 -39.32
C VAL A 53 -14.01 -4.48 -39.71
N THR A 54 -14.68 -4.34 -40.84
CA THR A 54 -15.53 -5.39 -41.41
C THR A 54 -14.63 -6.52 -41.95
N ARG A 55 -14.43 -7.57 -41.15
CA ARG A 55 -13.72 -8.78 -41.59
C ARG A 55 -14.72 -9.70 -42.30
N VAL A 56 -14.57 -9.87 -43.61
CA VAL A 56 -15.29 -10.90 -44.38
C VAL A 56 -14.71 -12.27 -44.01
N VAL A 57 -15.48 -13.07 -43.29
CA VAL A 57 -15.14 -14.47 -42.97
C VAL A 57 -15.84 -15.37 -43.99
N LEU A 58 -15.07 -16.03 -44.85
CA LEU A 58 -15.58 -17.12 -45.69
C LEU A 58 -15.76 -18.36 -44.82
N VAL A 59 -17.01 -18.74 -44.56
CA VAL A 59 -17.35 -19.98 -43.84
C VAL A 59 -17.45 -21.12 -44.85
N THR A 60 -16.54 -22.09 -44.74
CA THR A 60 -16.66 -23.38 -45.45
C THR A 60 -17.36 -24.35 -44.49
N PRO A 61 -18.52 -24.93 -44.82
CA PRO A 61 -19.22 -25.84 -43.92
C PRO A 61 -18.54 -27.22 -43.90
N THR A 62 -18.09 -27.65 -42.71
CA THR A 62 -17.64 -29.02 -42.44
C THR A 62 -18.84 -29.86 -41.97
N PRO A 63 -19.02 -31.12 -42.42
CA PRO A 63 -20.17 -31.93 -42.03
C PRO A 63 -20.13 -32.32 -40.55
N THR A 64 -21.26 -32.06 -39.89
CA THR A 64 -21.56 -32.40 -38.49
C THR A 64 -21.71 -33.91 -38.32
N SER A 65 -20.87 -34.51 -37.47
CA SER A 65 -21.07 -35.89 -37.00
C SER A 65 -21.82 -35.87 -35.68
N THR A 66 -23.06 -36.34 -35.68
CA THR A 66 -23.92 -36.46 -34.51
C THR A 66 -23.45 -37.64 -33.64
N LEU A 67 -23.04 -37.37 -32.40
CA LEU A 67 -22.84 -38.40 -31.38
C LEU A 67 -23.99 -38.37 -30.38
N THR A 68 -24.69 -39.50 -30.27
CA THR A 68 -25.76 -39.77 -29.32
C THR A 68 -25.17 -40.05 -27.94
N PRO A 69 -25.56 -39.36 -26.85
CA PRO A 69 -25.09 -39.71 -25.52
C PRO A 69 -25.84 -40.94 -24.98
N THR A 70 -25.09 -42.00 -24.68
CA THR A 70 -25.55 -43.14 -23.87
C THR A 70 -25.49 -42.74 -22.39
N VAL A 71 -26.65 -42.74 -21.72
CA VAL A 71 -26.77 -42.46 -20.28
C VAL A 71 -26.40 -43.73 -19.49
N THR A 72 -25.32 -43.66 -18.71
CA THR A 72 -24.95 -44.68 -17.71
C THR A 72 -25.58 -44.31 -16.36
N PRO A 73 -26.34 -45.20 -15.70
CA PRO A 73 -26.93 -44.90 -14.40
C PRO A 73 -25.88 -44.93 -13.27
N ILE A 74 -25.94 -43.92 -12.40
CA ILE A 74 -25.13 -43.79 -11.19
C ILE A 74 -25.76 -44.64 -10.07
N PRO A 75 -25.01 -45.52 -9.38
CA PRO A 75 -25.52 -46.25 -8.22
C PRO A 75 -25.67 -45.34 -6.99
N THR A 76 -26.83 -45.42 -6.36
CA THR A 76 -27.19 -44.80 -5.09
C THR A 76 -26.43 -45.46 -3.93
N SER A 77 -25.58 -44.70 -3.23
CA SER A 77 -24.97 -45.13 -1.97
C SER A 77 -25.80 -44.65 -0.77
N THR A 78 -26.29 -45.62 0.01
CA THR A 78 -26.92 -45.49 1.32
C THR A 78 -25.95 -44.93 2.37
N PRO A 79 -26.33 -43.96 3.22
CA PRO A 79 -25.49 -43.51 4.33
C PRO A 79 -25.65 -44.42 5.56
N GLU A 80 -24.51 -44.86 6.11
CA GLU A 80 -24.40 -45.50 7.43
C GLU A 80 -24.48 -44.47 8.57
N PRO A 81 -24.99 -44.87 9.76
CA PRO A 81 -25.16 -43.98 10.90
C PRO A 81 -23.86 -43.80 11.68
N ILE A 82 -23.43 -42.55 11.88
CA ILE A 82 -22.26 -42.22 12.71
C ILE A 82 -22.69 -42.23 14.18
N SER A 83 -21.99 -43.06 14.95
CA SER A 83 -22.13 -43.29 16.37
C SER A 83 -21.61 -42.11 17.21
N GLN A 84 -22.17 -42.00 18.41
CA GLN A 84 -22.07 -40.92 19.38
C GLN A 84 -20.64 -40.57 19.82
N LEU A 85 -20.37 -39.26 19.97
CA LEU A 85 -19.17 -38.71 20.60
C LEU A 85 -19.44 -38.45 22.10
N PRO A 86 -18.55 -38.80 23.04
CA PRO A 86 -18.73 -38.49 24.45
C PRO A 86 -18.35 -37.04 24.77
N GLU A 87 -19.11 -36.51 25.73
CA GLU A 87 -19.08 -35.20 26.37
C GLU A 87 -17.74 -34.90 27.10
N PRO A 88 -17.14 -33.70 26.97
CA PRO A 88 -15.98 -33.32 27.77
C PRO A 88 -16.41 -32.74 29.13
N GLN A 89 -15.95 -33.37 30.22
CA GLN A 89 -16.14 -32.89 31.58
C GLN A 89 -15.32 -31.62 31.87
N LEU A 90 -16.00 -30.60 32.40
CA LEU A 90 -15.39 -29.45 33.06
C LEU A 90 -14.71 -29.88 34.37
N ALA A 91 -13.46 -29.46 34.56
CA ALA A 91 -12.86 -29.32 35.88
C ALA A 91 -12.20 -27.94 35.99
N SER A 92 -12.69 -27.16 36.94
CA SER A 92 -12.21 -25.84 37.36
C SER A 92 -11.12 -25.98 38.46
N PRO A 93 -10.45 -24.87 38.82
CA PRO A 93 -9.02 -24.85 39.14
C PRO A 93 -8.75 -25.00 40.64
N ASP A 94 -7.52 -25.36 40.97
CA ASP A 94 -7.04 -25.14 42.32
C ASP A 94 -5.56 -24.72 42.39
N THR A 95 -5.37 -23.72 43.25
CA THR A 95 -4.23 -23.41 44.11
C THR A 95 -2.98 -22.69 43.55
N ALA A 96 -2.80 -21.50 44.14
CA ALA A 96 -1.63 -20.65 44.14
C ALA A 96 -0.44 -21.24 44.92
N ALA A 97 0.77 -20.88 44.53
CA ALA A 97 1.92 -20.81 45.44
C ALA A 97 2.92 -19.75 44.96
N ALA A 98 3.13 -18.75 45.81
CA ALA A 98 4.17 -17.75 45.71
C ALA A 98 5.55 -18.38 46.02
N ALA A 99 6.60 -17.94 45.31
CA ALA A 99 7.97 -18.07 45.77
C ALA A 99 8.82 -16.89 45.29
N SER A 100 9.60 -16.40 46.24
CA SER A 100 10.36 -15.16 46.29
C SER A 100 11.81 -15.28 45.82
N VAL A 101 12.30 -14.19 45.22
CA VAL A 101 13.65 -13.57 45.34
C VAL A 101 14.88 -14.43 44.98
N ALA A 102 15.63 -13.95 43.98
CA ALA A 102 17.08 -13.88 44.03
C ALA A 102 17.58 -12.66 43.25
N VAL A 103 18.26 -11.77 43.96
CA VAL A 103 19.01 -10.62 43.46
C VAL A 103 20.43 -11.11 43.18
N ALA A 104 20.93 -10.89 41.96
CA ALA A 104 22.35 -10.97 41.62
C ALA A 104 22.67 -9.70 40.82
N ASP A 105 23.27 -8.71 41.49
CA ASP A 105 24.70 -8.47 41.64
C ASP A 105 25.25 -7.72 40.41
N VAL A 106 25.64 -6.47 40.69
CA VAL A 106 26.00 -5.44 39.72
C VAL A 106 27.52 -5.49 39.55
N ALA A 107 27.97 -5.91 38.37
CA ALA A 107 29.35 -5.71 37.95
C ALA A 107 29.42 -4.43 37.10
N GLU A 108 30.07 -3.42 37.65
CA GLU A 108 30.39 -2.14 37.02
C GLU A 108 31.62 -2.34 36.14
N GLU A 109 31.42 -2.45 34.82
CA GLU A 109 32.51 -2.51 33.84
C GLU A 109 32.64 -1.13 33.17
N VAL A 110 33.78 -0.48 33.44
CA VAL A 110 34.16 0.81 32.88
C VAL A 110 34.63 0.58 31.45
N VAL A 111 33.77 0.89 30.47
CA VAL A 111 34.14 0.81 29.05
C VAL A 111 34.55 2.19 28.53
N GLU A 112 35.79 2.23 28.10
CA GLU A 112 36.52 3.31 27.45
C GLU A 112 35.78 3.82 26.20
N ALA A 113 35.57 5.14 26.12
CA ALA A 113 34.84 5.81 25.05
C ALA A 113 35.64 5.79 23.74
N ALA A 114 35.48 4.71 22.96
CA ALA A 114 35.83 4.69 21.56
C ALA A 114 34.74 5.40 20.75
N ALA A 115 35.14 6.34 19.90
CA ALA A 115 34.27 7.08 19.00
C ALA A 115 33.47 6.12 18.10
N ALA A 116 32.22 5.85 18.48
CA ALA A 116 31.28 5.08 17.70
C ALA A 116 30.79 5.93 16.53
N GLY A 117 31.09 5.47 15.31
CA GLY A 117 30.39 5.92 14.12
C GLY A 117 28.88 5.74 14.31
N GLU A 118 28.11 6.66 13.75
CA GLU A 118 26.66 6.65 13.80
C GLU A 118 26.11 5.26 13.43
N PRO A 119 25.37 4.59 14.32
CA PRO A 119 24.86 3.26 14.03
C PRO A 119 23.90 3.36 12.85
N ALA A 120 24.17 2.56 11.80
CA ALA A 120 23.22 2.35 10.72
C ALA A 120 21.85 2.00 11.33
N PRO A 121 20.74 2.63 10.89
CA PRO A 121 19.42 2.36 11.44
C PRO A 121 19.13 0.86 11.35
N ALA A 122 18.73 0.25 12.47
CA ALA A 122 18.36 -1.15 12.54
C ALA A 122 17.19 -1.41 11.57
N GLU A 123 17.47 -2.16 10.51
CA GLU A 123 16.47 -2.67 9.59
C GLU A 123 15.65 -3.73 10.36
N LEU A 124 14.34 -3.53 10.44
CA LEU A 124 13.45 -4.48 11.10
C LEU A 124 13.50 -5.82 10.37
N PRO A 125 13.36 -6.96 11.08
CA PRO A 125 13.33 -8.27 10.44
C PRO A 125 12.12 -8.35 9.51
N ALA A 126 12.36 -8.17 8.21
CA ALA A 126 11.41 -8.53 7.17
C ALA A 126 11.47 -10.05 6.96
N PRO A 127 10.38 -10.68 6.49
CA PRO A 127 10.40 -12.10 6.18
C PRO A 127 11.43 -12.32 5.08
N SER A 128 12.17 -13.43 5.15
CA SER A 128 13.02 -13.80 4.03
C SER A 128 12.12 -14.31 2.90
N ALA A 129 12.51 -14.08 1.65
CA ALA A 129 11.75 -14.59 0.51
C ALA A 129 11.63 -16.13 0.51
N GLU A 130 12.57 -16.82 1.19
CA GLU A 130 12.61 -18.29 1.28
C GLU A 130 11.54 -18.85 2.22
N ASP A 131 11.01 -18.03 3.14
CA ASP A 131 9.98 -18.44 4.09
C ASP A 131 8.55 -18.36 3.50
N CYS A 132 8.41 -17.79 2.30
CA CYS A 132 7.12 -17.62 1.64
C CYS A 132 6.69 -18.87 0.84
N PRO A 133 5.37 -19.12 0.71
CA PRO A 133 4.88 -20.27 -0.04
C PRO A 133 5.37 -20.27 -1.50
N ALA A 134 5.95 -21.39 -1.93
CA ALA A 134 6.46 -21.56 -3.30
C ALA A 134 5.39 -21.96 -4.32
N THR A 135 4.21 -22.41 -3.86
CA THR A 135 3.12 -22.87 -4.73
C THR A 135 1.77 -22.33 -4.25
N SER A 136 0.87 -22.07 -5.19
CA SER A 136 -0.51 -21.66 -4.91
C SER A 136 -1.49 -22.26 -5.91
N THR A 137 -2.76 -22.38 -5.50
CA THR A 137 -3.89 -22.71 -6.37
C THR A 137 -4.65 -21.47 -6.85
N ASN A 138 -4.30 -20.28 -6.36
CA ASN A 138 -4.96 -19.04 -6.74
C ASN A 138 -4.70 -18.71 -8.21
N GLN A 139 -5.66 -18.04 -8.85
CA GLN A 139 -5.58 -17.64 -10.24
C GLN A 139 -5.76 -16.13 -10.37
N TYR A 140 -4.96 -15.55 -11.26
CA TYR A 140 -4.92 -14.12 -11.50
C TYR A 140 -5.01 -13.84 -13.00
N THR A 141 -5.40 -12.62 -13.33
CA THR A 141 -5.54 -12.19 -14.72
C THR A 141 -4.94 -10.79 -14.84
N THR A 142 -4.38 -10.50 -16.00
CA THR A 142 -3.92 -9.17 -16.32
C THR A 142 -4.99 -8.34 -17.01
N VAL A 143 -4.97 -7.03 -16.79
CA VAL A 143 -5.78 -6.06 -17.52
C VAL A 143 -4.84 -5.08 -18.25
N PRO A 144 -5.26 -4.47 -19.37
CA PRO A 144 -4.41 -3.51 -20.05
C PRO A 144 -4.21 -2.27 -19.19
N ILE A 145 -3.06 -1.60 -19.27
CA ILE A 145 -2.88 -0.28 -18.64
C ILE A 145 -3.65 0.80 -19.45
N ALA A 146 -4.03 1.91 -18.82
CA ALA A 146 -4.65 3.07 -19.48
C ALA A 146 -3.65 4.14 -19.89
N GLY A 147 -2.50 4.18 -19.25
CA GLY A 147 -1.50 5.21 -19.42
C GLY A 147 -0.44 5.13 -18.34
N GLY A 148 0.35 6.18 -18.23
CA GLY A 148 1.55 6.18 -17.40
C GLY A 148 2.68 5.39 -18.07
N GLY A 149 3.47 4.72 -17.25
CA GLY A 149 4.68 4.02 -17.66
C GLY A 149 5.85 4.47 -16.80
N LEU A 150 6.76 3.54 -16.58
CA LEU A 150 7.90 3.77 -15.70
C LEU A 150 9.02 4.49 -16.44
N GLN A 151 9.57 5.52 -15.79
CA GLN A 151 10.80 6.18 -16.25
C GLN A 151 12.06 5.45 -15.75
N HIS A 152 11.90 4.52 -14.82
CA HIS A 152 12.95 3.69 -14.22
C HIS A 152 12.46 2.24 -14.11
N PRO A 153 13.35 1.23 -14.09
CA PRO A 153 12.95 -0.15 -13.78
C PRO A 153 12.14 -0.22 -12.50
N ASP A 154 11.13 -1.09 -12.45
CA ASP A 154 10.18 -1.20 -11.32
C ASP A 154 10.87 -1.43 -9.97
N GLY A 155 11.83 -2.36 -9.91
CA GLY A 155 12.63 -2.63 -8.70
C GLY A 155 13.50 -1.45 -8.26
N SER A 156 13.87 -0.56 -9.19
CA SER A 156 14.66 0.66 -8.95
C SER A 156 13.79 1.91 -8.83
N HIS A 157 12.47 1.77 -8.80
CA HIS A 157 11.53 2.89 -8.75
C HIS A 157 11.03 3.07 -7.32
N ALA A 158 11.63 3.98 -6.53
CA ALA A 158 11.32 4.14 -5.09
C ALA A 158 9.87 4.57 -4.80
N ASP A 159 9.15 5.08 -5.79
CA ASP A 159 7.71 5.35 -5.68
C ASP A 159 6.84 4.09 -5.76
N LEU A 160 7.39 2.97 -6.28
CA LEU A 160 6.75 1.66 -6.42
C LEU A 160 7.30 0.65 -5.41
N ASN A 161 8.63 0.58 -5.28
CA ASN A 161 9.31 -0.28 -4.33
C ASN A 161 9.56 0.49 -3.02
N LEU A 162 8.64 0.33 -2.06
CA LEU A 162 8.75 1.03 -0.77
C LEU A 162 9.96 0.55 0.03
N GLY A 163 10.38 -0.70 -0.13
CA GLY A 163 11.61 -1.22 0.47
C GLY A 163 12.87 -0.50 -0.01
N LEU A 164 12.94 -0.14 -1.30
CA LEU A 164 14.03 0.71 -1.83
C LEU A 164 14.01 2.11 -1.21
N ARG A 165 12.82 2.70 -1.06
CA ARG A 165 12.67 4.02 -0.46
C ARG A 165 13.06 4.01 1.02
N GLY A 166 12.66 2.96 1.72
CA GLY A 166 12.90 2.76 3.15
C GLY A 166 12.02 3.64 4.05
N TYR A 167 12.13 3.40 5.35
CA TYR A 167 11.40 4.12 6.38
C TYR A 167 12.14 4.07 7.73
N VAL A 168 11.79 5.00 8.62
CA VAL A 168 12.36 5.13 9.97
C VAL A 168 11.25 5.09 11.03
N PRO A 169 11.45 4.45 12.20
CA PRO A 169 10.46 4.46 13.26
C PRO A 169 10.17 5.87 13.77
N VAL A 170 8.91 6.12 14.11
CA VAL A 170 8.45 7.33 14.80
C VAL A 170 7.62 6.94 16.01
N ASN A 171 7.75 7.68 17.11
CA ASN A 171 6.91 7.48 18.28
C ASN A 171 5.62 8.31 18.14
N ALA A 172 4.58 7.71 17.56
CA ALA A 172 3.28 8.33 17.36
C ALA A 172 2.15 7.49 17.98
N THR A 173 1.00 8.11 18.22
CA THR A 173 -0.17 7.41 18.77
C THR A 173 -0.61 6.25 17.89
N ARG A 174 -0.75 5.06 18.45
CA ARG A 174 -1.17 3.85 17.74
C ARG A 174 -2.69 3.72 17.76
N GLY A 175 -3.35 4.68 17.13
CA GLY A 175 -4.81 4.73 17.08
C GLY A 175 -5.30 5.63 15.96
N LEU A 176 -6.57 5.45 15.63
CA LEU A 176 -7.27 6.27 14.65
C LEU A 176 -7.40 7.71 15.15
N PHE A 177 -7.38 8.66 14.21
CA PHE A 177 -7.72 10.05 14.49
C PHE A 177 -8.64 10.60 13.39
N ASN A 178 -9.38 11.65 13.72
CA ASN A 178 -10.12 12.44 12.73
C ASN A 178 -9.21 13.56 12.26
N LYS A 179 -8.86 13.56 10.98
CA LYS A 179 -8.25 14.73 10.36
C LYS A 179 -9.29 15.84 10.16
N ASP A 180 -8.81 17.06 10.02
CA ASP A 180 -9.60 18.17 9.51
C ASP A 180 -9.63 18.18 7.98
N GLY A 181 -10.64 18.81 7.40
CA GLY A 181 -10.72 19.09 5.98
C GLY A 181 -11.52 18.06 5.16
N PRO A 182 -11.42 18.15 3.81
CA PRO A 182 -12.22 17.33 2.91
C PRO A 182 -11.93 15.84 3.05
N VAL A 183 -12.97 15.03 2.89
CA VAL A 183 -12.92 13.57 2.91
C VAL A 183 -13.43 13.06 1.58
N ASP A 184 -12.69 12.13 0.98
CA ASP A 184 -13.11 11.54 -0.29
C ASP A 184 -14.23 10.51 -0.11
N GLY A 185 -15.12 10.46 -1.10
CA GLY A 185 -16.30 9.61 -1.08
C GLY A 185 -16.00 8.11 -1.25
N ASP A 186 -14.92 7.75 -1.93
CA ASP A 186 -14.57 6.34 -2.23
C ASP A 186 -13.05 6.02 -2.23
N PRO A 187 -12.30 6.38 -1.17
CA PRO A 187 -10.94 5.91 -0.97
C PRO A 187 -10.87 4.40 -0.62
N PRO A 188 -9.72 3.75 -0.84
CA PRO A 188 -9.48 2.38 -0.38
C PRO A 188 -9.66 2.29 1.15
N GLN A 189 -10.40 1.28 1.60
CA GLN A 189 -10.69 1.03 3.01
C GLN A 189 -9.81 -0.08 3.55
N LEU A 190 -8.91 0.27 4.48
CA LEU A 190 -7.86 -0.63 4.99
C LEU A 190 -8.41 -1.78 5.82
N ALA A 191 -9.57 -1.62 6.45
CA ALA A 191 -10.26 -2.71 7.13
C ALA A 191 -10.55 -3.90 6.19
N GLY A 192 -10.77 -3.62 4.90
CA GLY A 192 -11.03 -4.64 3.88
C GLY A 192 -9.82 -5.43 3.41
N ILE A 193 -8.61 -5.13 3.92
CA ILE A 193 -7.43 -5.97 3.64
C ILE A 193 -7.64 -7.40 4.16
N PHE A 194 -8.41 -7.57 5.23
CA PHE A 194 -8.66 -8.87 5.85
C PHE A 194 -9.95 -9.49 5.32
N ASN A 195 -9.96 -10.81 5.14
CA ASN A 195 -11.15 -11.57 4.71
C ASN A 195 -12.39 -11.28 5.55
N THR A 196 -12.21 -11.05 6.85
CA THR A 196 -13.26 -10.48 7.71
C THR A 196 -12.87 -9.03 8.02
N PRO A 197 -13.58 -8.04 7.44
CA PRO A 197 -13.22 -6.64 7.62
C PRO A 197 -13.19 -6.24 9.10
N ARG A 198 -12.07 -5.67 9.54
CA ARG A 198 -11.86 -5.27 10.95
C ARG A 198 -10.86 -4.14 11.08
N LEU A 199 -10.89 -3.47 12.24
CA LEU A 199 -9.79 -2.64 12.72
C LEU A 199 -8.83 -3.53 13.52
N PRO A 200 -7.67 -3.91 12.96
CA PRO A 200 -6.64 -4.61 13.74
C PRO A 200 -6.02 -3.65 14.77
N PRO A 201 -5.43 -4.17 15.85
CA PRO A 201 -4.52 -3.38 16.67
C PRO A 201 -3.41 -2.77 15.80
N PHE A 202 -3.02 -1.54 16.15
CA PHE A 202 -1.95 -0.83 15.48
C PHE A 202 -0.63 -1.09 16.21
N GLY A 203 0.33 -1.63 15.48
CA GLY A 203 1.68 -1.89 15.96
C GLY A 203 2.57 -0.66 15.89
N ALA A 204 3.80 -0.82 15.40
CA ALA A 204 4.72 0.27 15.23
C ALA A 204 4.28 1.28 14.14
N THR A 205 4.82 2.50 14.25
CA THR A 205 4.57 3.62 13.34
C THR A 205 5.86 4.12 12.75
N TYR A 206 5.83 4.52 11.48
CA TYR A 206 7.02 4.92 10.73
C TYR A 206 6.80 6.16 9.87
N ARG A 207 7.92 6.77 9.48
CA ARG A 207 8.01 7.73 8.39
C ARG A 207 8.85 7.16 7.26
N VAL A 208 8.23 7.00 6.10
CA VAL A 208 8.88 6.75 4.81
C VAL A 208 9.83 7.90 4.47
N TYR A 209 11.01 7.58 3.94
CA TYR A 209 11.95 8.59 3.48
C TYR A 209 11.44 9.30 2.22
N ASP A 210 11.85 10.55 2.02
CA ASP A 210 11.68 11.21 0.73
C ASP A 210 12.69 10.66 -0.29
N TRP A 211 12.48 10.97 -1.57
CA TRP A 211 13.31 10.48 -2.66
C TRP A 211 13.72 11.60 -3.59
N ASP A 212 15.02 11.78 -3.75
CA ASP A 212 15.60 12.74 -4.68
C ASP A 212 15.88 12.07 -6.03
N TRP A 213 14.98 12.29 -7.00
CA TRP A 213 15.14 11.81 -8.37
C TRP A 213 16.27 12.51 -9.15
N GLN A 214 16.85 13.60 -8.63
CA GLN A 214 18.01 14.26 -9.24
C GLN A 214 19.34 13.63 -8.79
N CYS A 215 19.30 12.68 -7.86
CA CYS A 215 20.46 12.07 -7.26
C CYS A 215 20.77 10.71 -7.91
N GLY A 216 21.68 10.67 -8.89
CA GLY A 216 22.07 9.42 -9.56
C GLY A 216 21.04 8.93 -10.59
N GLU A 217 21.27 7.75 -11.15
CA GLU A 217 20.48 7.21 -12.28
C GLU A 217 19.02 6.87 -11.91
N HIS A 218 18.82 6.35 -10.69
CA HIS A 218 17.51 5.92 -10.18
C HIS A 218 17.03 6.75 -8.98
N GLY A 219 17.66 7.91 -8.76
CA GLY A 219 17.45 8.71 -7.56
C GLY A 219 18.12 8.11 -6.32
N CYS A 220 18.05 8.84 -5.21
CA CYS A 220 18.54 8.38 -3.93
C CYS A 220 17.64 8.83 -2.77
N ARG A 221 17.78 8.12 -1.65
CA ARG A 221 17.04 8.40 -0.41
C ARG A 221 17.42 9.76 0.17
N SER A 222 16.42 10.52 0.58
CA SER A 222 16.58 11.82 1.27
C SER A 222 16.05 11.72 2.72
N GLU A 223 15.77 12.86 3.36
CA GLU A 223 15.23 12.94 4.72
C GLU A 223 13.84 12.28 4.86
N PRO A 224 13.46 11.80 6.06
CA PRO A 224 12.10 11.33 6.34
C PRO A 224 11.03 12.36 5.98
N LEU A 225 9.94 11.90 5.35
CA LEU A 225 8.78 12.74 5.07
C LEU A 225 8.19 13.31 6.38
N ASP A 226 7.95 14.62 6.42
CA ASP A 226 7.58 15.34 7.64
C ASP A 226 6.21 16.03 7.60
N HIS A 227 5.51 16.00 6.46
CA HIS A 227 4.22 16.66 6.27
C HIS A 227 3.06 15.99 7.02
N VAL A 228 3.23 14.73 7.43
CA VAL A 228 2.32 14.02 8.35
C VAL A 228 3.15 13.30 9.42
N GLN A 229 2.50 12.94 10.53
CA GLN A 229 3.20 12.31 11.66
C GLN A 229 3.65 10.89 11.31
N VAL A 230 2.79 10.11 10.65
CA VAL A 230 3.02 8.71 10.26
C VAL A 230 2.73 8.58 8.77
N THR A 231 3.58 7.89 8.02
CA THR A 231 3.34 7.57 6.59
C THR A 231 3.31 6.06 6.31
N LEU A 232 3.67 5.24 7.30
CA LEU A 232 3.61 3.78 7.25
C LEU A 232 3.23 3.23 8.64
N LEU A 233 2.32 2.27 8.68
CA LEU A 233 1.71 1.75 9.91
C LEU A 233 1.73 0.23 9.91
N THR A 234 2.14 -0.37 11.03
CA THR A 234 1.98 -1.81 11.27
C THR A 234 0.54 -2.13 11.66
N LEU A 235 -0.02 -3.14 11.00
CA LEU A 235 -1.31 -3.74 11.32
C LEU A 235 -1.07 -5.15 11.85
N ASP A 236 -1.52 -5.41 13.08
CA ASP A 236 -1.33 -6.73 13.70
C ASP A 236 -2.22 -7.79 13.00
N THR A 237 -1.65 -8.97 12.77
CA THR A 237 -2.28 -10.10 12.06
C THR A 237 -2.01 -11.41 12.79
N ALA A 238 -2.73 -12.47 12.42
CA ALA A 238 -2.26 -13.82 12.75
C ALA A 238 -1.22 -14.29 11.73
N PRO A 239 -0.16 -15.02 12.12
CA PRO A 239 0.71 -15.70 11.17
C PRO A 239 -0.09 -16.61 10.22
N GLY A 240 0.19 -16.52 8.92
CA GLY A 240 -0.52 -17.23 7.86
C GLY A 240 -1.89 -16.62 7.49
N GLU A 241 -2.29 -15.50 8.09
CA GLU A 241 -3.56 -14.87 7.77
C GLU A 241 -3.60 -14.40 6.32
N ALA A 242 -4.71 -14.68 5.63
CA ALA A 242 -4.94 -14.23 4.27
C ALA A 242 -5.07 -12.71 4.20
N VAL A 243 -4.32 -12.12 3.26
CA VAL A 243 -4.28 -10.70 2.97
C VAL A 243 -4.87 -10.49 1.58
N GLY A 244 -5.82 -9.58 1.46
CA GLY A 244 -6.44 -9.11 0.23
C GLY A 244 -6.13 -7.64 -0.05
N ILE A 245 -6.83 -7.06 -1.03
CA ILE A 245 -6.71 -5.63 -1.31
C ILE A 245 -7.61 -4.82 -0.37
N PRO A 246 -7.23 -3.59 0.02
CA PRO A 246 -8.17 -2.66 0.63
C PRO A 246 -9.43 -2.48 -0.23
N HIS A 247 -10.60 -2.51 0.42
CA HIS A 247 -11.90 -2.47 -0.27
C HIS A 247 -12.16 -1.12 -0.92
N ARG A 248 -12.83 -1.13 -2.07
CA ARG A 248 -13.24 0.09 -2.77
C ARG A 248 -14.39 -0.20 -3.72
N ARG A 249 -15.39 0.67 -3.75
CA ARG A 249 -16.57 0.44 -4.60
C ARG A 249 -16.23 0.53 -6.09
N ALA A 250 -15.55 1.61 -6.50
CA ALA A 250 -15.23 1.85 -7.89
C ALA A 250 -14.24 0.82 -8.45
N GLN A 251 -14.55 0.35 -9.67
CA GLN A 251 -13.69 -0.56 -10.43
C GLN A 251 -12.62 0.23 -11.19
N VAL A 252 -11.41 -0.33 -11.27
CA VAL A 252 -10.39 0.16 -12.20
C VAL A 252 -10.62 -0.38 -13.60
N TYR A 253 -11.19 -1.60 -13.71
CA TYR A 253 -11.51 -2.22 -14.99
C TYR A 253 -12.77 -3.09 -14.86
N GLY A 254 -13.50 -3.27 -15.97
CA GLY A 254 -14.70 -4.10 -15.99
C GLY A 254 -14.43 -5.54 -15.57
N GLY A 255 -15.46 -6.21 -15.02
CA GLY A 255 -15.33 -7.58 -14.50
C GLY A 255 -14.95 -7.66 -13.02
N GLY A 256 -15.11 -6.56 -12.27
CA GLY A 256 -14.98 -6.51 -10.81
C GLY A 256 -13.60 -6.11 -10.28
N TYR A 257 -12.63 -5.78 -11.15
CA TYR A 257 -11.27 -5.46 -10.73
C TYR A 257 -11.23 -4.09 -10.05
N LYS A 258 -10.67 -4.02 -8.83
CA LYS A 258 -10.61 -2.80 -8.00
C LYS A 258 -9.20 -2.23 -7.85
N ALA A 259 -8.17 -3.06 -7.98
CA ALA A 259 -6.78 -2.65 -7.87
C ALA A 259 -5.93 -3.31 -8.96
N MET A 260 -4.88 -2.61 -9.40
CA MET A 260 -3.87 -3.10 -10.32
C MET A 260 -2.53 -3.24 -9.57
N VAL A 261 -1.80 -4.33 -9.82
CA VAL A 261 -0.50 -4.57 -9.19
C VAL A 261 0.56 -3.79 -9.97
N LEU A 262 1.08 -2.73 -9.34
CA LEU A 262 2.14 -1.89 -9.91
C LEU A 262 3.52 -2.46 -9.59
N TYR A 263 3.67 -3.08 -8.41
CA TYR A 263 4.89 -3.70 -7.95
C TYR A 263 4.62 -4.95 -7.15
N ALA A 264 5.44 -5.99 -7.32
CA ALA A 264 5.41 -7.17 -6.46
C ALA A 264 6.80 -7.82 -6.38
N GLU A 265 7.19 -8.16 -5.15
CA GLU A 265 8.26 -9.09 -4.81
C GLU A 265 7.68 -10.15 -3.85
N ALA A 266 8.48 -11.14 -3.46
CA ALA A 266 8.02 -12.20 -2.55
C ALA A 266 7.42 -11.67 -1.24
N THR A 267 7.91 -10.53 -0.73
CA THR A 267 7.60 -10.04 0.62
C THR A 267 6.90 -8.68 0.66
N ARG A 268 6.55 -8.13 -0.51
CA ARG A 268 5.93 -6.80 -0.66
C ARG A 268 5.17 -6.63 -1.96
N ILE A 269 4.16 -5.77 -1.93
CA ILE A 269 3.32 -5.47 -3.08
C ILE A 269 2.83 -4.01 -3.05
N THR A 270 2.71 -3.40 -4.22
CA THR A 270 2.15 -2.06 -4.40
C THR A 270 0.95 -2.11 -5.34
N LEU A 271 -0.16 -1.57 -4.87
CA LEU A 271 -1.47 -1.60 -5.51
C LEU A 271 -1.87 -0.19 -5.96
N GLY A 272 -2.15 -0.01 -7.25
CA GLY A 272 -2.78 1.19 -7.79
C GLY A 272 -4.29 1.04 -7.91
N TYR A 273 -5.05 2.08 -7.53
CA TYR A 273 -6.50 2.15 -7.67
C TYR A 273 -6.95 2.94 -8.91
N THR A 274 -6.09 2.91 -9.94
CA THR A 274 -6.33 3.38 -11.31
C THR A 274 -5.81 2.31 -12.28
N ARG A 275 -5.92 2.57 -13.58
CA ARG A 275 -5.27 1.76 -14.64
C ARG A 275 -3.94 2.36 -15.09
N ASP A 276 -3.44 3.37 -14.40
CA ASP A 276 -2.18 4.01 -14.77
C ASP A 276 -1.01 3.23 -14.18
N ASP A 277 0.02 2.96 -14.96
CA ASP A 277 1.26 2.35 -14.48
C ASP A 277 2.15 3.41 -13.81
N THR A 278 1.61 4.00 -12.74
CA THR A 278 2.25 5.03 -11.91
C THR A 278 1.44 5.25 -10.63
N VAL A 279 2.10 5.77 -9.59
CA VAL A 279 1.45 6.20 -8.34
C VAL A 279 1.02 7.66 -8.37
N ALA A 280 1.32 8.39 -9.45
CA ALA A 280 1.04 9.82 -9.56
C ALA A 280 -0.45 10.15 -9.59
N ASN A 281 -1.30 9.19 -9.96
CA ASN A 281 -2.74 9.37 -10.11
C ASN A 281 -3.54 8.43 -9.21
N GLY A 282 -4.59 8.97 -8.58
CA GLY A 282 -5.48 8.23 -7.71
C GLY A 282 -4.78 7.68 -6.46
N TYR A 283 -5.38 6.66 -5.85
CA TYR A 283 -4.83 6.06 -4.64
C TYR A 283 -3.81 4.97 -4.96
N THR A 284 -2.80 4.87 -4.11
CA THR A 284 -1.86 3.74 -4.09
C THR A 284 -1.77 3.20 -2.68
N VAL A 285 -1.67 1.88 -2.53
CA VAL A 285 -1.42 1.23 -1.25
C VAL A 285 -0.19 0.34 -1.37
N HIS A 286 0.78 0.55 -0.50
CA HIS A 286 1.94 -0.31 -0.34
C HIS A 286 1.69 -1.26 0.83
N ILE A 287 2.00 -2.53 0.65
CA ILE A 287 1.93 -3.55 1.69
C ILE A 287 3.30 -4.23 1.76
N GLU A 288 3.94 -4.14 2.92
CA GLU A 288 5.20 -4.79 3.25
C GLU A 288 4.95 -5.92 4.27
N ASN A 289 5.94 -6.80 4.43
CA ASN A 289 5.86 -7.95 5.34
C ASN A 289 4.70 -8.91 5.00
N VAL A 290 4.44 -9.10 3.71
CA VAL A 290 3.41 -10.01 3.20
C VAL A 290 4.05 -11.02 2.27
N CYS A 291 3.82 -12.31 2.49
CA CYS A 291 4.17 -13.32 1.50
C CYS A 291 3.20 -13.24 0.34
N VAL A 292 3.62 -12.59 -0.74
CA VAL A 292 2.83 -12.42 -1.96
C VAL A 292 2.62 -13.79 -2.60
N ASP A 293 1.41 -14.03 -3.09
CA ASP A 293 1.06 -15.29 -3.73
C ASP A 293 2.01 -15.60 -4.90
N PRO A 294 2.62 -16.79 -4.96
CA PRO A 294 3.61 -17.12 -5.99
C PRO A 294 3.04 -17.09 -7.41
N ASN A 295 1.75 -17.38 -7.62
CA ASN A 295 1.13 -17.27 -8.93
C ASN A 295 0.91 -15.80 -9.32
N LEU A 296 0.62 -14.92 -8.34
CA LEU A 296 0.53 -13.48 -8.57
C LEU A 296 1.89 -12.89 -8.92
N LEU A 297 2.94 -13.30 -8.20
CA LEU A 297 4.31 -12.89 -8.47
C LEU A 297 4.78 -13.34 -9.86
N ALA A 298 4.47 -14.59 -10.25
CA ALA A 298 4.82 -15.11 -11.57
C ALA A 298 4.15 -14.33 -12.71
N ILE A 299 2.85 -14.01 -12.59
CA ILE A 299 2.15 -13.23 -13.61
C ILE A 299 2.63 -11.77 -13.66
N TYR A 300 3.00 -11.19 -12.51
CA TYR A 300 3.62 -9.86 -12.45
C TYR A 300 4.97 -9.85 -13.15
N ALA A 301 5.87 -10.77 -12.80
CA ALA A 301 7.20 -10.88 -13.42
C ALA A 301 7.11 -11.10 -14.94
N GLY A 302 6.19 -11.98 -15.38
CA GLY A 302 5.91 -12.20 -16.81
C GLY A 302 5.41 -10.93 -17.50
N SER A 303 4.56 -10.15 -16.83
CA SER A 303 4.06 -8.87 -17.33
C SER A 303 5.16 -7.82 -17.44
N THR A 304 6.04 -7.71 -16.44
CA THR A 304 7.23 -6.83 -16.48
C THR A 304 8.15 -7.21 -17.63
N ALA A 305 8.48 -8.49 -17.79
CA ALA A 305 9.33 -8.98 -18.87
C ALA A 305 8.72 -8.73 -20.27
N ALA A 306 7.39 -8.72 -20.38
CA ALA A 306 6.64 -8.41 -21.59
C ALA A 306 6.45 -6.90 -21.85
N GLY A 307 7.05 -6.02 -21.03
CA GLY A 307 6.98 -4.57 -21.22
C GLY A 307 5.75 -3.89 -20.61
N ARG A 308 5.07 -4.54 -19.65
CA ARG A 308 4.05 -3.93 -18.77
C ARG A 308 2.80 -3.36 -19.45
N ALA A 309 2.55 -3.68 -20.72
CA ALA A 309 1.32 -3.26 -21.41
C ALA A 309 0.04 -3.82 -20.75
N PHE A 310 0.19 -4.93 -20.02
CA PHE A 310 -0.83 -5.54 -19.20
C PHE A 310 -0.23 -5.79 -17.82
N LEU A 311 -0.98 -5.53 -16.76
CA LEU A 311 -0.56 -5.78 -15.38
C LEU A 311 -1.63 -6.60 -14.63
N PRO A 312 -1.24 -7.40 -13.63
CA PRO A 312 -2.20 -8.15 -12.83
C PRO A 312 -3.20 -7.21 -12.16
N ALA A 313 -4.47 -7.60 -12.12
CA ALA A 313 -5.49 -6.87 -11.38
C ALA A 313 -6.28 -7.80 -10.46
N LEU A 314 -6.74 -7.23 -9.35
CA LEU A 314 -7.33 -7.95 -8.24
C LEU A 314 -8.78 -7.49 -7.99
N ARG A 315 -9.62 -8.46 -7.61
CA ARG A 315 -10.97 -8.27 -7.05
C ARG A 315 -10.90 -8.27 -5.52
N GLU A 316 -11.94 -7.78 -4.86
CA GLU A 316 -11.98 -7.66 -3.39
C GLU A 316 -11.79 -9.02 -2.69
N GLU A 317 -12.42 -10.07 -3.22
CA GLU A 317 -12.35 -11.42 -2.64
C GLU A 317 -11.09 -12.22 -3.00
N GLN A 318 -10.17 -11.63 -3.78
CA GLN A 318 -8.93 -12.33 -4.16
C GLN A 318 -7.85 -12.11 -3.11
N VAL A 319 -7.41 -13.21 -2.51
CA VAL A 319 -6.21 -13.23 -1.66
C VAL A 319 -5.00 -12.88 -2.53
N LEU A 320 -4.23 -11.88 -2.09
CA LEU A 320 -2.98 -11.47 -2.75
C LEU A 320 -1.75 -12.12 -2.11
N GLY A 321 -1.90 -12.67 -0.90
CA GLY A 321 -0.80 -13.23 -0.12
C GLY A 321 -1.22 -13.55 1.31
N THR A 322 -0.24 -13.81 2.16
CA THR A 322 -0.45 -14.10 3.59
C THR A 322 0.52 -13.32 4.47
N ALA A 323 0.07 -12.89 5.65
CA ALA A 323 0.97 -12.28 6.64
C ALA A 323 1.89 -13.35 7.25
N HIS A 324 3.21 -13.15 7.21
CA HIS A 324 4.16 -14.16 7.69
C HIS A 324 4.51 -13.96 9.17
N LEU A 325 4.93 -12.76 9.55
CA LEU A 325 5.51 -12.47 10.87
C LEU A 325 4.48 -12.05 11.93
N GLY A 326 3.18 -12.23 11.68
CA GLY A 326 2.11 -11.77 12.58
C GLY A 326 1.83 -10.27 12.49
N ASP A 327 2.40 -9.57 11.51
CA ASP A 327 1.99 -8.23 11.13
C ASP A 327 2.19 -8.00 9.62
N ILE A 328 1.58 -6.93 9.12
CA ILE A 328 1.89 -6.33 7.82
C ILE A 328 2.09 -4.82 8.02
N LEU A 329 2.86 -4.17 7.14
CA LEU A 329 2.97 -2.72 7.16
C LEU A 329 2.25 -2.12 5.96
N VAL A 330 1.51 -1.03 6.19
CA VAL A 330 0.70 -0.39 5.16
C VAL A 330 0.98 1.10 5.07
N ALA A 331 1.28 1.56 3.85
CA ALA A 331 1.34 2.98 3.50
C ALA A 331 0.31 3.30 2.42
N VAL A 332 -0.26 4.49 2.48
CA VAL A 332 -1.27 4.96 1.52
C VAL A 332 -0.77 6.23 0.86
N ARG A 333 -0.99 6.35 -0.45
CA ARG A 333 -0.80 7.58 -1.21
C ARG A 333 -2.10 8.02 -1.86
N ASP A 334 -2.27 9.32 -2.01
CA ASP A 334 -3.23 9.94 -2.93
C ASP A 334 -2.45 10.86 -3.89
N ARG A 335 -2.58 10.61 -5.19
CA ARG A 335 -1.91 11.34 -6.28
C ARG A 335 -0.41 11.53 -6.04
N GLY A 336 0.26 10.44 -5.65
CA GLY A 336 1.70 10.42 -5.41
C GLY A 336 2.13 11.04 -4.08
N VAL A 337 1.24 11.48 -3.19
CA VAL A 337 1.63 11.99 -1.86
C VAL A 337 1.28 10.96 -0.79
N PHE A 338 2.23 10.62 0.09
CA PHE A 338 1.95 9.75 1.24
C PHE A 338 0.99 10.43 2.22
N PHE A 339 0.05 9.69 2.80
CA PHE A 339 -0.85 10.19 3.83
C PHE A 339 -0.74 9.37 5.10
N ASP A 340 -1.31 9.89 6.18
CA ASP A 340 -1.37 9.18 7.44
C ASP A 340 -2.38 8.03 7.36
N PRO A 341 -1.93 6.75 7.38
CA PRO A 341 -2.82 5.61 7.24
C PRO A 341 -3.76 5.45 8.45
N ARG A 342 -3.58 6.22 9.54
CA ARG A 342 -4.47 6.23 10.70
C ARG A 342 -5.67 7.19 10.54
N SER A 343 -5.75 7.94 9.44
CA SER A 343 -6.88 8.85 9.21
C SER A 343 -8.19 8.07 9.09
N ARG A 344 -9.04 8.21 10.10
CA ARG A 344 -10.29 7.45 10.23
C ARG A 344 -11.27 7.74 9.11
N LEU A 345 -11.41 9.03 8.81
CA LEU A 345 -12.40 9.51 7.85
C LEU A 345 -12.07 9.09 6.42
N ASP A 346 -10.78 8.91 6.11
CA ASP A 346 -10.33 8.48 4.79
C ASP A 346 -10.33 6.96 4.67
N TRP A 347 -9.66 6.25 5.59
CA TRP A 347 -9.27 4.86 5.33
C TRP A 347 -10.02 3.82 6.16
N TRP A 348 -10.82 4.23 7.14
CA TRP A 348 -11.43 3.36 8.14
C TRP A 348 -12.92 3.66 8.37
N LYS A 349 -13.69 3.82 7.30
CA LYS A 349 -15.14 4.06 7.40
C LYS A 349 -15.81 2.92 8.17
N GLY A 350 -16.53 3.27 9.22
CA GLY A 350 -17.23 2.33 10.10
C GLY A 350 -16.52 2.00 11.42
N TYR A 351 -15.33 2.55 11.65
CA TYR A 351 -14.56 2.40 12.91
C TYR A 351 -14.36 3.72 13.65
#